data_AF-A0A358V1A9-F1
#
_entry.id   AF-A0A358V1A9-F1
#
_cell.length_a   1.000
_cell.length_b   1.000
_cell.length_c   1.000
_cell.angle_alpha   90.00
_cell.angle_beta   90.00
_cell.angle_gamma   90.00
#
_symmetry.space_group_name_H-M   'P 1'
#
loop_
_entity.id
_entity.type
_entity.pdbx_description
1 polymer ?
#
loop_
_entity_poly.entity_id
_entity_poly.type
_entity_poly.pdbx_seq_one_letter_code
_entity_poly.pdbx_strand_id
1 'polypeptide(L)'
;LIEFEMVRERFSEIEQALYDIKSAVDFTASIADSDSDFSVEATACRLLCCERAKNALDNAMLLSGASALQKGTALDTVSGLFQSVRFISGSDDILRIFLSLMGGKNSAEFIINNRKARKGFSFIDSVVKSYWRRFRLAYLFPKVPTVKKDLRQAAKVASEIIGILSARINQIFEFYGTEDFYGENSNKHEYELKRLSDIAVEAYSLLAGIRFAEFNTNKNCDQIFIFSTLLTAERAWSKTSRLSSEIFMSAESVSNLLVDSYGSDQLP
;
A
#
# COMPACT_ATOMS: atom_id res chain seq x y z
N LEU A 1 3.75 35.35 -7.68
CA LEU A 1 3.34 33.94 -7.97
C LEU A 1 2.81 33.24 -6.72
N ILE A 2 3.45 33.36 -5.56
CA ILE A 2 3.05 32.65 -4.32
C ILE A 2 1.63 33.02 -3.83
N GLU A 3 1.09 34.16 -4.22
CA GLU A 3 -0.28 34.57 -3.85
C GLU A 3 -1.37 33.71 -4.54
N PHE A 4 -1.06 33.11 -5.70
CA PHE A 4 -2.02 32.28 -6.42
C PHE A 4 -2.24 30.95 -5.70
N GLU A 5 -3.51 30.58 -5.55
CA GLU A 5 -3.94 29.39 -4.82
C GLU A 5 -3.38 28.10 -5.45
N MET A 6 -3.43 27.97 -6.78
CA MET A 6 -2.85 26.83 -7.50
C MET A 6 -1.33 26.70 -7.33
N VAL A 7 -0.61 27.82 -7.11
CA VAL A 7 0.83 27.79 -6.86
C VAL A 7 1.10 27.27 -5.45
N ARG A 8 0.31 27.72 -4.46
CA ARG A 8 0.38 27.24 -3.08
C ARG A 8 0.02 25.77 -2.96
N GLU A 9 -0.97 25.30 -3.71
CA GLU A 9 -1.34 23.89 -3.78
C GLU A 9 -0.16 23.02 -4.23
N ARG A 10 0.55 23.40 -5.30
CA ARG A 10 1.75 22.67 -5.76
C ARG A 10 2.87 22.66 -4.73
N PHE A 11 3.09 23.76 -4.02
CA PHE A 11 4.07 23.79 -2.92
C PHE A 11 3.66 22.83 -1.79
N SER A 12 2.38 22.83 -1.42
CA SER A 12 1.83 21.90 -0.43
C SER A 12 2.01 20.44 -0.87
N GLU A 13 1.77 20.11 -2.15
CA GLU A 13 2.00 18.77 -2.68
C GLU A 13 3.48 18.35 -2.63
N ILE A 14 4.40 19.27 -2.90
CA ILE A 14 5.85 19.03 -2.79
C ILE A 14 6.23 18.79 -1.31
N GLU A 15 5.77 19.65 -0.41
CA GLU A 15 6.04 19.52 1.03
C GLU A 15 5.49 18.21 1.59
N GLN A 16 4.28 17.84 1.19
CA GLN A 16 3.66 16.58 1.59
C GLN A 16 4.44 15.37 1.04
N ALA A 17 4.91 15.43 -0.21
CA ALA A 17 5.75 14.37 -0.78
C ALA A 17 7.08 14.22 -0.01
N LEU A 18 7.72 15.33 0.37
CA LEU A 18 8.94 15.32 1.18
C LEU A 18 8.69 14.81 2.60
N TYR A 19 7.55 15.13 3.20
CA TYR A 19 7.12 14.59 4.49
C TYR A 19 6.96 13.07 4.43
N ASP A 20 6.26 12.55 3.41
CA ASP A 20 6.06 11.12 3.22
C ASP A 20 7.42 10.39 3.00
N ILE A 21 8.33 10.98 2.21
CA ILE A 21 9.69 10.42 2.00
C ILE A 21 10.45 10.36 3.32
N LYS A 22 10.51 11.49 4.05
CA LYS A 22 11.28 11.57 5.29
C LYS A 22 10.76 10.60 6.34
N SER A 23 9.44 10.57 6.54
CA SER A 23 8.81 9.66 7.49
C SER A 23 9.06 8.19 7.14
N ALA A 24 8.97 7.82 5.86
CA ALA A 24 9.24 6.46 5.40
C ALA A 24 10.71 6.04 5.58
N VAL A 25 11.66 6.90 5.24
CA VAL A 25 13.10 6.61 5.40
C VAL A 25 13.46 6.47 6.87
N ASP A 26 13.03 7.41 7.72
CA ASP A 26 13.30 7.36 9.15
C ASP A 26 12.66 6.13 9.81
N PHE A 27 11.43 5.76 9.39
CA PHE A 27 10.77 4.56 9.87
C PHE A 27 11.51 3.28 9.43
N THR A 28 11.89 3.18 8.17
CA THR A 28 12.64 2.01 7.66
C THR A 28 14.00 1.87 8.33
N ALA A 29 14.70 2.99 8.56
CA ALA A 29 15.97 3.00 9.27
C ALA A 29 15.82 2.44 10.70
N SER A 30 14.75 2.84 11.40
CA SER A 30 14.47 2.31 12.75
C SER A 30 14.20 0.80 12.78
N ILE A 31 13.67 0.23 11.68
CA ILE A 31 13.46 -1.22 11.55
C ILE A 31 14.79 -1.90 11.20
N ALA A 32 15.59 -1.31 10.31
CA ALA A 32 16.90 -1.83 9.95
C ALA A 32 17.84 -1.92 11.17
N ASP A 33 17.74 -0.98 12.11
CA ASP A 33 18.48 -0.99 13.37
C ASP A 33 18.08 -2.14 14.32
N SER A 34 16.95 -2.82 14.06
CA SER A 34 16.39 -3.86 14.94
C SER A 34 16.83 -5.29 14.62
N ASP A 35 17.82 -5.49 13.74
CA ASP A 35 18.37 -6.79 13.31
C ASP A 35 17.32 -7.77 12.70
N SER A 36 16.11 -7.28 12.38
CA SER A 36 15.05 -8.04 11.71
C SER A 36 15.18 -7.98 10.19
N ASP A 37 14.70 -9.01 9.49
CA ASP A 37 14.50 -8.93 8.03
C ASP A 37 13.52 -7.80 7.71
N PHE A 38 14.02 -6.76 7.04
CA PHE A 38 13.30 -5.55 6.66
C PHE A 38 13.14 -5.43 5.14
N SER A 39 13.32 -6.54 4.40
CA SER A 39 13.30 -6.53 2.92
C SER A 39 11.97 -6.06 2.33
N VAL A 40 10.85 -6.39 2.99
CA VAL A 40 9.49 -5.96 2.60
C VAL A 40 9.33 -4.46 2.82
N GLU A 41 9.73 -3.95 3.98
CA GLU A 41 9.66 -2.54 4.37
C GLU A 41 10.61 -1.67 3.54
N ALA A 42 11.83 -2.15 3.27
CA ALA A 42 12.78 -1.48 2.38
C ALA A 42 12.22 -1.35 0.96
N THR A 43 11.55 -2.40 0.46
CA THR A 43 10.93 -2.37 -0.87
C THR A 43 9.76 -1.38 -0.90
N ALA A 44 8.88 -1.42 0.11
CA ALA A 44 7.78 -0.47 0.23
C ALA A 44 8.27 0.99 0.34
N CYS A 45 9.31 1.22 1.17
CA CYS A 45 9.94 2.53 1.33
C CYS A 45 10.50 3.05 0.01
N ARG A 46 11.22 2.22 -0.75
CA ARG A 46 11.80 2.63 -2.02
C ARG A 46 10.73 2.95 -3.06
N LEU A 47 9.71 2.10 -3.21
CA LEU A 47 8.58 2.36 -4.12
C LEU A 47 7.88 3.68 -3.77
N LEU A 48 7.59 3.87 -2.48
CA LEU A 48 7.00 5.12 -1.98
C LEU A 48 7.89 6.33 -2.30
N CYS A 49 9.18 6.26 -1.96
CA CYS A 49 10.09 7.37 -2.15
C CYS A 49 10.21 7.76 -3.63
N CYS A 50 10.29 6.77 -4.53
CA CYS A 50 10.32 7.03 -5.96
C CYS A 50 9.02 7.70 -6.44
N GLU A 51 7.85 7.21 -6.05
CA GLU A 51 6.58 7.82 -6.45
C GLU A 51 6.43 9.26 -5.94
N ARG A 52 6.77 9.51 -4.68
CA ARG A 52 6.68 10.85 -4.08
C ARG A 52 7.72 11.80 -4.66
N ALA A 53 8.95 11.34 -4.87
CA ALA A 53 10.01 12.16 -5.47
C ALA A 53 9.68 12.53 -6.91
N LYS A 54 9.08 11.62 -7.68
CA LYS A 54 8.59 11.91 -9.03
C LYS A 54 7.56 13.05 -9.00
N ASN A 55 6.52 12.91 -8.17
CA ASN A 55 5.48 13.93 -8.07
C ASN A 55 6.03 15.30 -7.63
N ALA A 56 6.95 15.30 -6.64
CA ALA A 56 7.59 16.53 -6.19
C ALA A 56 8.42 17.19 -7.29
N LEU A 57 9.18 16.40 -8.06
CA LEU A 57 9.98 16.89 -9.17
C LEU A 57 9.10 17.44 -10.31
N ASP A 58 8.05 16.72 -10.68
CA ASP A 58 7.10 17.14 -11.72
C ASP A 58 6.45 18.49 -11.35
N ASN A 59 6.02 18.65 -10.09
CA ASN A 59 5.48 19.92 -9.59
C ASN A 59 6.52 21.04 -9.55
N ALA A 60 7.76 20.75 -9.14
CA ALA A 60 8.84 21.74 -9.13
C ALA A 60 9.20 22.22 -10.55
N MET A 61 9.18 21.32 -11.52
CA MET A 61 9.37 21.66 -12.93
C MET A 61 8.24 22.54 -13.47
N LEU A 62 6.98 22.19 -13.17
CA LEU A 62 5.82 22.99 -13.58
C LEU A 62 5.83 24.39 -12.98
N LEU A 63 6.22 24.52 -11.71
CA LEU A 63 6.37 25.82 -11.04
C LEU A 63 7.46 26.68 -11.68
N SER A 64 8.52 26.06 -12.16
CA SER A 64 9.65 26.73 -12.83
C SER A 64 9.35 27.03 -14.32
N GLY A 65 8.32 26.41 -14.89
CA GLY A 65 7.92 26.57 -16.29
C GLY A 65 9.04 26.19 -17.26
N ALA A 66 9.13 26.92 -18.38
CA ALA A 66 10.10 26.64 -19.44
C ALA A 66 11.57 26.72 -18.99
N SER A 67 11.86 27.42 -17.89
CA SER A 67 13.23 27.52 -17.36
C SER A 67 13.77 26.18 -16.84
N ALA A 68 12.90 25.29 -16.36
CA ALA A 68 13.31 23.95 -15.91
C ALA A 68 13.74 23.02 -17.04
N LEU A 69 13.37 23.32 -18.29
CA LEU A 69 13.75 22.53 -19.47
C LEU A 69 15.10 22.95 -20.05
N GLN A 70 15.72 24.00 -19.51
CA GLN A 70 17.04 24.42 -19.95
C GLN A 70 18.09 23.43 -19.46
N LYS A 71 18.92 22.97 -20.40
CA LYS A 71 20.00 22.02 -20.12
C LYS A 71 21.00 22.61 -19.12
N GLY A 72 21.42 21.78 -18.18
CA GLY A 72 22.40 22.17 -17.16
C GLY A 72 21.83 22.93 -15.97
N THR A 73 20.51 23.08 -15.88
CA THR A 73 19.87 23.52 -14.64
C THR A 73 19.92 22.41 -13.58
N ALA A 74 19.80 22.80 -12.31
CA ALA A 74 19.74 21.83 -11.21
C ALA A 74 18.56 20.86 -11.37
N LEU A 75 17.40 21.33 -11.86
CA LEU A 75 16.22 20.51 -12.08
C LEU A 75 16.41 19.48 -13.21
N ASP A 76 17.05 19.87 -14.30
CA ASP A 76 17.43 18.95 -15.38
C ASP A 76 18.36 17.84 -14.87
N THR A 77 19.39 18.24 -14.10
CA THR A 77 20.36 17.29 -13.51
C THR A 77 19.70 16.33 -12.53
N VAL A 78 18.88 16.84 -11.61
CA VAL A 78 18.16 16.02 -10.61
C VAL A 78 17.17 15.08 -11.28
N SER A 79 16.49 15.51 -12.35
CA SER A 79 15.58 14.66 -13.12
C SER A 79 16.30 13.49 -13.77
N GLY A 80 17.44 13.74 -14.42
CA GLY A 80 18.24 12.68 -15.03
C GLY A 80 18.75 11.67 -14.00
N LEU A 81 19.21 12.15 -12.84
CA LEU A 81 19.65 11.28 -11.74
C LEU A 81 18.48 10.46 -11.19
N PHE A 82 17.33 11.07 -10.97
CA PHE A 82 16.15 10.41 -10.44
C PHE A 82 15.64 9.29 -11.37
N GLN A 83 15.62 9.52 -12.69
CA GLN A 83 15.30 8.48 -13.66
C GLN A 83 16.24 7.28 -13.54
N SER A 84 17.55 7.54 -13.40
CA SER A 84 18.56 6.48 -13.25
C SER A 84 18.34 5.65 -11.98
N VAL A 85 18.01 6.29 -10.85
CA VAL A 85 17.73 5.61 -9.57
C VAL A 85 16.60 4.59 -9.68
N ARG A 86 15.56 4.89 -10.47
CA ARG A 86 14.43 3.96 -10.67
C ARG A 86 14.83 2.66 -11.38
N PHE A 87 15.88 2.68 -12.20
CA PHE A 87 16.36 1.50 -12.92
C PHE A 87 17.40 0.70 -12.14
N ILE A 88 18.38 1.38 -11.53
CA ILE A 88 19.59 0.73 -10.99
C ILE A 88 19.29 -0.22 -9.84
N SER A 89 18.32 0.12 -9.00
CA SER A 89 18.06 -0.62 -7.76
C SER A 89 16.86 -1.57 -7.87
N GLY A 90 16.45 -1.93 -9.09
CA GLY A 90 15.32 -2.81 -9.41
C GLY A 90 14.14 -2.06 -10.03
N SER A 91 13.55 -2.62 -11.09
CA SER A 91 12.37 -2.02 -11.73
C SER A 91 11.20 -1.93 -10.75
N ASP A 92 10.50 -0.79 -10.74
CA ASP A 92 9.35 -0.56 -9.86
C ASP A 92 8.30 -1.68 -9.99
N ASP A 93 8.06 -2.20 -11.19
CA ASP A 93 7.08 -3.27 -11.43
C ASP A 93 7.52 -4.60 -10.80
N ILE A 94 8.82 -4.94 -10.88
CA ILE A 94 9.36 -6.16 -10.25
C ILE A 94 9.28 -6.05 -8.74
N LEU A 95 9.58 -4.87 -8.19
CA LEU A 95 9.52 -4.62 -6.76
C LEU A 95 8.08 -4.66 -6.22
N ARG A 96 7.11 -4.23 -7.02
CA ARG A 96 5.67 -4.36 -6.69
C ARG A 96 5.24 -5.83 -6.63
N ILE A 97 5.68 -6.64 -7.58
CA ILE A 97 5.45 -8.10 -7.54
C ILE A 97 6.11 -8.71 -6.31
N PHE A 98 7.38 -8.38 -6.05
CA PHE A 98 8.11 -8.84 -4.87
C PHE A 98 7.40 -8.47 -3.57
N LEU A 99 6.95 -7.20 -3.44
CA LEU A 99 6.29 -6.71 -2.23
C LEU A 99 5.01 -7.50 -1.94
N SER A 100 4.19 -7.75 -2.96
CA SER A 100 2.95 -8.50 -2.80
C SER A 100 3.17 -9.97 -2.46
N LEU A 101 4.17 -10.61 -3.08
CA LEU A 101 4.52 -12.00 -2.80
C LEU A 101 5.15 -12.14 -1.41
N MET A 102 6.23 -11.42 -1.12
CA MET A 102 6.91 -11.56 0.16
C MET A 102 6.04 -11.08 1.34
N GLY A 103 5.30 -9.97 1.17
CA GLY A 103 4.38 -9.46 2.18
C GLY A 103 3.17 -10.37 2.43
N GLY A 104 2.71 -11.10 1.41
CA GLY A 104 1.56 -12.01 1.54
C GLY A 104 1.93 -13.44 1.96
N LYS A 105 3.22 -13.81 1.95
CA LYS A 105 3.70 -15.17 2.24
C LYS A 105 3.20 -15.71 3.58
N ASN A 106 3.34 -14.92 4.65
CA ASN A 106 2.88 -15.31 5.99
C ASN A 106 1.37 -15.53 6.04
N SER A 107 0.60 -14.72 5.30
CA SER A 107 -0.85 -14.87 5.19
C SER A 107 -1.23 -16.12 4.42
N ALA A 108 -0.50 -16.45 3.35
CA ALA A 108 -0.70 -17.67 2.57
C ALA A 108 -0.39 -18.93 3.40
N GLU A 109 0.73 -18.97 4.12
CA GLU A 109 1.08 -20.07 5.02
C GLU A 109 0.00 -20.29 6.09
N PHE A 110 -0.50 -19.20 6.68
CA PHE A 110 -1.60 -19.25 7.64
C PHE A 110 -2.86 -19.88 7.05
N ILE A 111 -3.25 -19.52 5.82
CA ILE A 111 -4.43 -20.07 5.15
C ILE A 111 -4.25 -21.54 4.79
N ILE A 112 -3.08 -21.93 4.28
CA ILE A 112 -2.75 -23.33 3.96
C ILE A 112 -2.86 -24.20 5.22
N ASN A 113 -2.27 -23.76 6.33
CA ASN A 113 -2.29 -24.48 7.60
C ASN A 113 -3.72 -24.60 8.15
N ASN A 114 -4.52 -23.53 8.08
CA ASN A 114 -5.92 -23.57 8.46
C ASN A 114 -6.77 -24.45 7.52
N ARG A 115 -6.47 -24.51 6.22
CA ARG A 115 -7.17 -25.37 5.25
C ARG A 115 -6.87 -26.85 5.50
N LYS A 116 -5.62 -27.19 5.82
CA LYS A 116 -5.23 -28.55 6.26
C LYS A 116 -5.97 -28.95 7.54
N ALA A 117 -6.12 -28.03 8.50
CA ALA A 117 -6.93 -28.25 9.70
C ALA A 117 -8.44 -28.39 9.41
N ARG A 118 -8.98 -27.70 8.40
CA ARG A 118 -10.39 -27.79 7.97
C ARG A 118 -10.76 -29.10 7.28
N LYS A 119 -9.83 -29.81 6.64
CA LYS A 119 -10.11 -31.13 6.02
C LYS A 119 -10.52 -32.21 7.04
N GLY A 120 -10.38 -31.95 8.34
CA GLY A 120 -10.77 -32.86 9.41
C GLY A 120 -12.15 -32.61 10.07
N PHE A 121 -12.93 -31.57 9.73
CA PHE A 121 -14.17 -31.31 10.46
C PHE A 121 -15.26 -30.54 9.66
N SER A 122 -16.33 -31.29 9.33
CA SER A 122 -17.72 -30.98 8.94
C SER A 122 -18.11 -29.60 8.35
N PHE A 123 -18.59 -29.67 7.11
CA PHE A 123 -18.94 -28.60 6.16
C PHE A 123 -20.03 -27.58 6.59
N ILE A 124 -20.88 -27.88 7.57
CA ILE A 124 -22.06 -27.06 7.90
C ILE A 124 -21.74 -25.98 8.95
N ASP A 125 -20.77 -26.23 9.83
CA ASP A 125 -20.35 -25.27 10.86
C ASP A 125 -19.50 -24.12 10.25
N SER A 126 -18.89 -24.34 9.08
CA SER A 126 -17.99 -23.39 8.43
C SER A 126 -18.69 -22.26 7.67
N VAL A 127 -19.91 -22.42 7.16
CA VAL A 127 -20.62 -21.34 6.45
C VAL A 127 -21.11 -20.28 7.44
N VAL A 128 -21.70 -20.73 8.55
CA VAL A 128 -22.15 -19.86 9.66
C VAL A 128 -20.96 -19.21 10.37
N LYS A 129 -19.85 -19.95 10.60
CA LYS A 129 -18.61 -19.38 11.14
C LYS A 129 -17.88 -18.45 10.18
N SER A 130 -18.06 -18.56 8.85
CA SER A 130 -17.44 -17.64 7.89
C SER A 130 -18.16 -16.29 7.88
N TYR A 131 -19.48 -16.28 8.06
CA TYR A 131 -20.24 -15.04 8.28
C TYR A 131 -19.88 -14.39 9.63
N TRP A 132 -19.73 -15.20 10.69
CA TRP A 132 -19.29 -14.73 12.01
C TRP A 132 -17.82 -14.31 12.06
N ARG A 133 -16.91 -14.92 11.28
CA ARG A 133 -15.49 -14.52 11.18
C ARG A 133 -15.30 -13.24 10.38
N ARG A 134 -16.14 -12.95 9.37
CA ARG A 134 -16.15 -11.64 8.71
C ARG A 134 -16.51 -10.52 9.70
N PHE A 135 -17.42 -10.79 10.64
CA PHE A 135 -17.73 -9.88 11.76
C PHE A 135 -16.66 -9.84 12.87
N ARG A 136 -15.96 -10.95 13.12
CA ARG A 136 -14.91 -11.03 14.16
C ARG A 136 -13.53 -10.57 13.68
N LEU A 137 -13.28 -10.56 12.37
CA LEU A 137 -12.11 -9.92 11.75
C LEU A 137 -12.22 -8.39 11.83
N ALA A 138 -13.43 -7.83 11.83
CA ALA A 138 -13.68 -6.45 12.24
C ALA A 138 -13.46 -6.21 13.75
N TYR A 139 -13.21 -7.25 14.54
CA TYR A 139 -12.75 -7.17 15.95
C TYR A 139 -11.26 -7.55 16.10
N LEU A 140 -10.62 -8.04 15.04
CA LEU A 140 -9.18 -8.28 14.91
C LEU A 140 -8.48 -7.07 14.27
N PHE A 141 -9.04 -5.87 14.37
CA PHE A 141 -8.21 -4.69 14.26
C PHE A 141 -7.13 -4.84 15.34
N PRO A 142 -5.83 -4.84 14.99
CA PRO A 142 -4.78 -4.80 16.00
C PRO A 142 -5.16 -3.64 16.92
N LYS A 143 -5.27 -3.90 18.23
CA LYS A 143 -5.45 -2.84 19.22
C LYS A 143 -4.45 -1.77 18.82
N VAL A 144 -4.96 -0.65 18.33
CA VAL A 144 -4.13 0.45 17.88
C VAL A 144 -3.15 0.67 19.04
N PRO A 145 -1.82 0.63 18.81
CA PRO A 145 -0.88 0.95 19.87
C PRO A 145 -1.35 2.25 20.53
N THR A 146 -1.06 2.49 21.80
CA THR A 146 -1.51 3.69 22.51
C THR A 146 -1.01 4.95 21.81
N VAL A 147 -1.75 5.40 20.79
CA VAL A 147 -1.46 6.52 19.92
C VAL A 147 -2.03 7.76 20.61
N LYS A 148 -1.29 8.87 20.51
CA LYS A 148 -1.72 10.19 21.04
C LYS A 148 -3.13 10.50 20.56
N LYS A 149 -3.94 11.17 21.40
CA LYS A 149 -5.37 11.42 21.13
C LYS A 149 -5.61 12.06 19.75
N ASP A 150 -4.69 12.91 19.31
CA ASP A 150 -4.81 13.69 18.08
C ASP A 150 -4.52 12.86 16.81
N LEU A 151 -3.79 11.74 16.92
CA LEU A 151 -3.46 10.85 15.81
C LEU A 151 -4.40 9.64 15.71
N ARG A 152 -5.41 9.54 16.58
CA ARG A 152 -6.37 8.42 16.60
C ARG A 152 -7.16 8.29 15.30
N GLN A 153 -7.48 9.41 14.65
CA GLN A 153 -8.20 9.39 13.38
C GLN A 153 -7.34 8.77 12.28
N ALA A 154 -6.08 9.22 12.12
CA ALA A 154 -5.13 8.64 11.18
C ALA A 154 -4.90 7.14 11.45
N ALA A 155 -4.76 6.76 12.73
CA ALA A 155 -4.57 5.37 13.11
C ALA A 155 -5.82 4.50 12.85
N LYS A 156 -7.03 5.05 13.00
CA LYS A 156 -8.27 4.37 12.62
C LYS A 156 -8.29 4.10 11.12
N VAL A 157 -8.00 5.11 10.30
CA VAL A 157 -7.91 4.96 8.84
C VAL A 157 -6.86 3.91 8.46
N ALA A 158 -5.69 3.92 9.11
CA ALA A 158 -4.66 2.90 8.89
C ALA A 158 -5.19 1.49 9.17
N SER A 159 -5.91 1.30 10.28
CA SER A 159 -6.50 0.00 10.63
C SER A 159 -7.54 -0.46 9.62
N GLU A 160 -8.33 0.46 9.06
CA GLU A 160 -9.32 0.16 8.02
C GLU A 160 -8.64 -0.21 6.69
N ILE A 161 -7.59 0.52 6.28
CA ILE A 161 -6.80 0.21 5.08
C ILE A 161 -6.13 -1.17 5.20
N ILE A 162 -5.53 -1.49 6.34
CA ILE A 162 -4.94 -2.80 6.61
C ILE A 162 -6.02 -3.89 6.59
N GLY A 163 -7.21 -3.59 7.15
CA GLY A 163 -8.37 -4.46 7.08
C GLY A 163 -8.79 -4.77 5.63
N ILE A 164 -8.91 -3.74 4.78
CA ILE A 164 -9.21 -3.87 3.36
C ILE A 164 -8.14 -4.70 2.65
N LEU A 165 -6.85 -4.39 2.87
CA LEU A 165 -5.74 -5.14 2.28
C LEU A 165 -5.82 -6.62 2.63
N SER A 166 -6.02 -6.95 3.91
CA SER A 166 -6.14 -8.32 4.38
C SER A 166 -7.35 -9.05 3.76
N ALA A 167 -8.49 -8.36 3.61
CA ALA A 167 -9.68 -8.93 2.98
C ALA A 167 -9.45 -9.23 1.49
N ARG A 168 -8.75 -8.35 0.77
CA ARG A 168 -8.43 -8.54 -0.65
C ARG A 168 -7.41 -9.66 -0.88
N ILE A 169 -6.39 -9.75 -0.03
CA ILE A 169 -5.44 -10.87 -0.04
C ILE A 169 -6.19 -12.19 0.14
N ASN A 170 -7.09 -12.27 1.13
CA ASN A 170 -7.89 -13.48 1.35
C ASN A 170 -8.80 -13.81 0.16
N GLN A 171 -9.44 -12.80 -0.43
CA GLN A 171 -10.30 -12.97 -1.59
C GLN A 171 -9.52 -13.57 -2.78
N ILE A 172 -8.36 -12.99 -3.09
CA ILE A 172 -7.49 -13.47 -4.17
C ILE A 172 -7.06 -14.93 -3.91
N PHE A 173 -6.73 -15.29 -2.67
CA PHE A 173 -6.41 -16.67 -2.33
C PHE A 173 -7.60 -17.63 -2.38
N GLU A 174 -8.82 -17.18 -2.09
CA GLU A 174 -10.03 -17.98 -2.24
C GLU A 174 -10.34 -18.26 -3.72
N PHE A 175 -10.15 -17.27 -4.60
CA PHE A 175 -10.45 -17.40 -6.03
C PHE A 175 -9.38 -18.15 -6.83
N TYR A 176 -8.11 -17.75 -6.69
CA TYR A 176 -7.03 -18.34 -7.48
C TYR A 176 -6.36 -19.54 -6.81
N GLY A 177 -6.56 -19.71 -5.50
CA GLY A 177 -5.85 -20.73 -4.73
C GLY A 177 -4.44 -20.30 -4.35
N THR A 178 -3.99 -20.73 -3.17
CA THR A 178 -2.67 -20.38 -2.63
C THR A 178 -1.51 -20.98 -3.43
N GLU A 179 -1.74 -22.11 -4.10
CA GLU A 179 -0.72 -22.82 -4.88
C GLU A 179 -0.47 -22.16 -6.25
N ASP A 180 -1.49 -21.57 -6.89
CA ASP A 180 -1.29 -20.85 -8.16
C ASP A 180 -0.70 -19.45 -7.95
N PHE A 181 -1.01 -18.81 -6.81
CA PHE A 181 -0.55 -17.45 -6.54
C PHE A 181 0.90 -17.37 -6.02
N TYR A 182 1.39 -18.42 -5.34
CA TYR A 182 2.78 -18.52 -4.84
C TYR A 182 3.62 -19.62 -5.51
N GLY A 183 3.03 -20.44 -6.37
CA GLY A 183 3.74 -21.48 -7.12
C GLY A 183 4.26 -20.98 -8.46
N GLU A 184 4.49 -21.91 -9.40
CA GLU A 184 5.06 -21.63 -10.72
C GLU A 184 4.20 -20.68 -11.60
N ASN A 185 2.93 -20.49 -11.23
CA ASN A 185 1.96 -19.66 -11.96
C ASN A 185 1.83 -18.22 -11.43
N SER A 186 2.65 -17.79 -10.45
CA SER A 186 2.56 -16.45 -9.85
C SER A 186 2.61 -15.30 -10.87
N ASN A 187 3.26 -15.53 -12.01
CA ASN A 187 3.43 -14.55 -13.09
C ASN A 187 2.14 -14.30 -13.90
N LYS A 188 1.05 -15.05 -13.66
CA LYS A 188 -0.21 -14.88 -14.41
C LYS A 188 -1.10 -13.76 -13.86
N HIS A 189 -0.84 -13.27 -12.64
CA HIS A 189 -1.68 -12.30 -11.93
C HIS A 189 -0.95 -10.99 -11.59
N GLU A 190 -0.03 -10.55 -12.45
CA GLU A 190 0.82 -9.37 -12.23
C GLU A 190 0.04 -8.08 -11.93
N TYR A 191 -1.10 -7.86 -12.61
CA TYR A 191 -1.93 -6.67 -12.37
C TYR A 191 -2.57 -6.66 -10.98
N GLU A 192 -2.96 -7.82 -10.45
CA GLU A 192 -3.55 -7.93 -9.11
C GLU A 192 -2.48 -7.79 -8.04
N LEU A 193 -1.31 -8.40 -8.26
CA LEU A 193 -0.11 -8.21 -7.44
C LEU A 193 0.31 -6.74 -7.42
N LYS A 194 0.22 -6.05 -8.55
CA LYS A 194 0.49 -4.61 -8.62
C LYS A 194 -0.49 -3.78 -7.79
N ARG A 195 -1.79 -4.09 -7.86
CA ARG A 195 -2.81 -3.36 -7.07
C ARG A 195 -2.69 -3.64 -5.58
N LEU A 196 -2.39 -4.89 -5.19
CA LEU A 196 -2.13 -5.24 -3.79
C LEU A 196 -0.92 -4.49 -3.23
N SER A 197 0.17 -4.43 -3.99
CA SER A 197 1.37 -3.70 -3.58
C SER A 197 1.12 -2.20 -3.49
N ASP A 198 0.34 -1.61 -4.40
CA ASP A 198 -0.07 -0.21 -4.28
C ASP A 198 -0.82 0.07 -2.97
N ILE A 199 -1.75 -0.80 -2.56
CA ILE A 199 -2.46 -0.66 -1.29
C ILE A 199 -1.48 -0.81 -0.11
N ALA A 200 -0.55 -1.77 -0.20
CA ALA A 200 0.46 -1.99 0.83
C ALA A 200 1.40 -0.78 0.99
N VAL A 201 1.81 -0.15 -0.11
CA VAL A 201 2.63 1.08 -0.10
C VAL A 201 1.90 2.25 0.57
N GLU A 202 0.60 2.43 0.30
CA GLU A 202 -0.18 3.48 0.96
C GLU A 202 -0.40 3.19 2.46
N ALA A 203 -0.61 1.92 2.83
CA ALA A 203 -0.66 1.51 4.23
C ALA A 203 0.67 1.79 4.95
N TYR A 204 1.80 1.48 4.30
CA TYR A 204 3.14 1.75 4.81
C TYR A 204 3.39 3.25 5.00
N SER A 205 3.02 4.07 4.02
CA SER A 205 3.12 5.54 4.09
C SER A 205 2.40 6.11 5.31
N LEU A 206 1.20 5.60 5.60
CA LEU A 206 0.41 6.08 6.73
C LEU A 206 0.99 5.63 8.08
N LEU A 207 1.46 4.40 8.18
CA LEU A 207 2.15 3.90 9.38
C LEU A 207 3.43 4.68 9.68
N ALA A 208 4.25 4.93 8.65
CA ALA A 208 5.45 5.73 8.76
C ALA A 208 5.14 7.17 9.20
N GLY A 209 4.12 7.80 8.61
CA GLY A 209 3.66 9.13 8.99
C GLY A 209 3.20 9.22 10.45
N ILE A 210 2.41 8.24 10.91
CA ILE A 210 1.96 8.18 12.32
C ILE A 210 3.17 8.08 13.26
N ARG A 211 4.11 7.18 12.97
CA ARG A 211 5.32 7.00 13.80
C ARG A 211 6.19 8.24 13.83
N PHE A 212 6.38 8.87 12.67
CA PHE A 212 7.15 10.09 12.55
C PHE A 212 6.50 11.25 13.33
N ALA A 213 5.18 11.40 13.23
CA ALA A 213 4.45 12.40 14.00
C ALA A 213 4.52 12.11 15.51
N GLU A 214 4.36 10.87 15.94
CA GLU A 214 4.49 10.48 17.37
C GLU A 214 5.86 10.85 17.95
N PHE A 215 6.93 10.59 17.19
CA PHE A 215 8.30 10.89 17.63
C PHE A 215 8.57 12.40 17.72
N ASN A 216 8.08 13.18 16.74
CA ASN A 216 8.37 14.61 16.64
C ASN A 216 7.41 15.50 17.42
N THR A 217 6.22 15.03 17.77
CA THR A 217 5.22 15.74 18.61
C THR A 217 5.63 15.90 20.08
N ASN A 218 6.87 15.54 20.45
CA ASN A 218 7.44 15.85 21.76
C ASN A 218 8.32 17.12 21.71
N LYS A 219 8.50 17.74 20.53
CA LYS A 219 9.50 18.78 20.26
C LYS A 219 8.93 20.16 19.85
N ASN A 220 7.68 20.48 20.22
CA ASN A 220 6.98 21.77 19.96
C ASN A 220 6.51 22.04 18.50
N CYS A 221 6.51 21.05 17.61
CA CYS A 221 6.09 21.20 16.21
C CYS A 221 4.84 20.36 15.89
N ASP A 222 3.92 20.27 16.84
CA ASP A 222 2.94 19.19 16.88
C ASP A 222 1.89 19.29 15.76
N GLN A 223 1.42 20.49 15.44
CA GLN A 223 0.28 20.68 14.54
C GLN A 223 0.60 20.37 13.07
N ILE A 224 1.80 20.73 12.59
CA ILE A 224 2.17 20.53 11.17
C ILE A 224 2.28 19.03 10.88
N PHE A 225 2.96 18.27 11.73
CA PHE A 225 3.12 16.82 11.51
C PHE A 225 1.81 16.04 11.67
N ILE A 226 0.93 16.47 12.59
CA ILE A 226 -0.41 15.90 12.71
C ILE A 226 -1.22 16.17 11.43
N PHE A 227 -1.22 17.41 10.95
CA PHE A 227 -1.93 17.79 9.73
C PHE A 227 -1.41 17.04 8.50
N SER A 228 -0.09 16.99 8.29
CA SER A 228 0.52 16.24 7.19
C SER A 228 0.18 14.74 7.25
N THR A 229 0.11 14.15 8.44
CA THR A 229 -0.29 12.74 8.60
C THR A 229 -1.76 12.52 8.28
N LEU A 230 -2.65 13.44 8.66
CA LEU A 230 -4.07 13.39 8.28
C LEU A 230 -4.25 13.52 6.77
N LEU A 231 -3.49 14.41 6.11
CA LEU A 231 -3.50 14.54 4.67
C LEU A 231 -3.00 13.26 3.97
N THR A 232 -1.94 12.63 4.49
CA THR A 232 -1.51 11.30 4.03
C THR A 232 -2.64 10.28 4.18
N ALA A 233 -3.39 10.31 5.28
CA ALA A 233 -4.49 9.39 5.54
C ALA A 233 -5.63 9.54 4.53
N GLU A 234 -6.06 10.77 4.22
CA GLU A 234 -7.12 11.03 3.23
C GLU A 234 -6.72 10.58 1.82
N ARG A 235 -5.48 10.85 1.43
CA ARG A 235 -4.94 10.42 0.13
C ARG A 235 -4.84 8.90 0.05
N ALA A 236 -4.30 8.27 1.09
CA ALA A 236 -4.16 6.81 1.18
C ALA A 236 -5.53 6.13 1.15
N TRP A 237 -6.53 6.68 1.86
CA TRP A 237 -7.91 6.19 1.84
C TRP A 237 -8.54 6.27 0.45
N SER A 238 -8.40 7.41 -0.21
CA SER A 238 -8.97 7.64 -1.55
C SER A 238 -8.39 6.67 -2.58
N LYS A 239 -7.06 6.50 -2.57
CA LYS A 239 -6.37 5.57 -3.47
C LYS A 239 -6.72 4.11 -3.15
N THR A 240 -6.74 3.72 -1.87
CA THR A 240 -7.10 2.37 -1.44
C THR A 240 -8.54 2.01 -1.82
N SER A 241 -9.49 2.94 -1.61
CA SER A 241 -10.91 2.73 -1.94
C SER A 241 -11.11 2.49 -3.44
N ARG A 242 -10.40 3.24 -4.28
CA ARG A 242 -10.42 3.06 -5.74
C ARG A 242 -9.84 1.68 -6.13
N LEU A 243 -8.64 1.37 -5.67
CA LEU A 243 -7.94 0.11 -6.00
C LEU A 243 -8.68 -1.13 -5.48
N SER A 244 -9.26 -1.03 -4.28
CA SER A 244 -10.07 -2.09 -3.69
C SER A 244 -11.32 -2.40 -4.53
N SER A 245 -11.95 -1.36 -5.08
CA SER A 245 -13.08 -1.53 -6.00
C SER A 245 -12.65 -2.18 -7.32
N GLU A 246 -11.49 -1.80 -7.87
CA GLU A 246 -10.94 -2.40 -9.09
C GLU A 246 -10.61 -3.89 -8.93
N ILE A 247 -10.06 -4.29 -7.78
CA ILE A 247 -9.80 -5.72 -7.47
C ILE A 247 -11.11 -6.50 -7.33
N PHE A 248 -12.13 -5.88 -6.72
CA PHE A 248 -13.43 -6.53 -6.58
C PHE A 248 -14.09 -6.77 -7.94
N MET A 249 -14.09 -5.76 -8.83
CA MET A 249 -14.65 -5.87 -10.18
C MET A 249 -13.89 -6.89 -11.03
N SER A 250 -12.55 -6.98 -10.91
CA SER A 250 -11.79 -8.00 -11.65
C SER A 250 -12.16 -9.41 -11.20
N ALA A 251 -12.25 -9.65 -9.90
CA ALA A 251 -12.67 -10.94 -9.35
C ALA A 251 -14.10 -11.32 -9.80
N GLU A 252 -15.03 -10.37 -9.82
CA GLU A 252 -16.42 -10.60 -10.24
C GLU A 252 -16.54 -10.86 -11.75
N SER A 253 -15.77 -10.13 -12.57
CA SER A 253 -15.73 -10.36 -14.02
C SER A 253 -15.20 -11.76 -14.36
N VAL A 254 -14.18 -12.23 -13.62
CA VAL A 254 -13.62 -13.57 -13.78
C VAL A 254 -14.62 -14.63 -13.28
N SER A 255 -15.33 -14.41 -12.17
CA SER A 255 -16.36 -15.35 -11.73
C SER A 255 -17.50 -15.48 -12.73
N ASN A 256 -17.92 -14.38 -13.35
CA ASN A 256 -18.98 -14.41 -14.36
C ASN A 256 -18.53 -15.14 -15.63
N LEU A 257 -17.29 -14.92 -16.07
CA LEU A 257 -16.70 -15.68 -17.19
C LEU A 257 -16.54 -17.18 -16.89
N LEU A 258 -16.24 -17.54 -15.64
CA LEU A 258 -16.20 -18.94 -15.21
C LEU A 258 -17.61 -19.56 -15.15
N VAL A 259 -18.61 -18.83 -14.67
CA VAL A 259 -20.01 -19.30 -14.69
C VAL A 259 -20.52 -19.47 -16.14
N ASP A 260 -20.15 -18.57 -17.05
CA ASP A 260 -20.54 -18.65 -18.46
C ASP A 260 -19.81 -19.78 -19.21
N SER A 261 -18.56 -20.09 -18.85
CA SER A 261 -17.79 -21.18 -19.46
C SER A 261 -18.09 -22.58 -18.90
N TYR A 262 -18.55 -22.67 -17.64
CA TYR A 262 -19.02 -23.92 -17.05
C TYR A 262 -20.55 -24.08 -17.11
N GLY A 263 -21.26 -23.10 -17.69
CA GLY A 263 -22.72 -22.99 -17.66
C GLY A 263 -23.49 -23.58 -18.84
N SER A 264 -22.84 -24.22 -19.82
CA SER A 264 -23.57 -24.80 -20.98
C SER A 264 -23.41 -26.30 -21.20
N ASP A 265 -22.44 -26.99 -20.57
CA ASP A 265 -22.14 -28.38 -20.96
C ASP A 265 -22.10 -29.44 -19.85
N GLN A 266 -22.36 -29.11 -18.58
CA GLN A 266 -22.47 -30.15 -17.54
C GLN A 266 -23.55 -29.86 -16.49
N LEU A 267 -24.78 -30.21 -16.84
CA LEU A 267 -25.79 -30.67 -15.89
C LEU A 267 -26.37 -31.99 -16.43
N PRO A 268 -26.25 -33.13 -15.72
CA PRO A 268 -27.21 -34.22 -15.89
C PRO A 268 -28.60 -33.83 -15.36
#